data_AF-T1CLM9-F1
#
_entry.id   AF-T1CLM9-F1
#
_cell.length_a   1.000
_cell.length_b   1.000
_cell.length_c   1.000
_cell.angle_alpha   90.00
_cell.angle_beta   90.00
_cell.angle_gamma   90.00
#
_symmetry.space_group_name_H-M   'P 1'
#
loop_
_entity.id
_entity.type
_entity.pdbx_description
1 polymer ?
#
loop_
_entity_poly.entity_id
_entity_poly.type
_entity_poly.pdbx_seq_one_letter_code
_entity_poly.pdbx_strand_id
1 'polypeptide(L)'
;MKRIEALSPLLISQIAAGEVIERPASVLKELVENSLDAGARNIVVLLEEGGVRRIQVEDDGHGIHPDDLSLALQAHATSKLAATDPLNHIVTLGFRGEALASMAAVARVTVTARVAEAVHALTMTVSGGQVEGPRPAARSSWV
;
A
#
# COMPACT_ATOMS: atom_id res chain seq x y z
N MET A 1 -6.79 13.11 -37.91
CA MET A 1 -5.57 12.70 -37.18
C MET A 1 -5.73 13.14 -35.73
N LYS A 2 -5.47 12.27 -34.75
CA LYS A 2 -5.43 12.69 -33.34
C LYS A 2 -4.16 13.52 -33.10
N ARG A 3 -4.28 14.64 -32.37
CA ARG A 3 -3.13 15.43 -31.94
C ARG A 3 -2.54 14.81 -30.66
N ILE A 4 -1.27 15.09 -30.40
CA ILE A 4 -0.60 14.67 -29.16
C ILE A 4 -1.25 15.43 -27.99
N GLU A 5 -1.63 14.71 -26.95
CA GLU A 5 -2.26 15.24 -25.74
C GLU A 5 -1.52 14.73 -24.50
N ALA A 6 -1.51 15.53 -23.44
CA ALA A 6 -0.94 15.11 -22.16
C ALA A 6 -1.83 14.05 -21.50
N LEU A 7 -1.22 13.04 -20.87
CA LEU A 7 -1.93 12.03 -20.11
C LEU A 7 -2.46 12.62 -18.80
N SER A 8 -3.60 12.12 -18.31
CA SER A 8 -4.08 12.47 -16.98
C SER A 8 -3.17 11.86 -15.90
N PRO A 9 -3.08 12.46 -14.69
CA PRO A 9 -2.29 11.90 -13.60
C PRO A 9 -2.64 10.45 -13.27
N LEU A 10 -3.93 10.11 -13.26
CA LEU A 10 -4.40 8.74 -13.03
C LEU A 10 -3.87 7.77 -14.10
N LEU A 11 -3.87 8.19 -15.37
CA LEU A 11 -3.40 7.35 -16.46
C LEU A 11 -1.87 7.16 -16.39
N ILE A 12 -1.11 8.18 -15.98
CA ILE A 12 0.33 8.06 -15.71
C ILE A 12 0.57 7.02 -14.60
N SER A 13 -0.16 7.11 -13.49
CA SER A 13 -0.06 6.15 -12.39
C SER A 13 -0.44 4.73 -12.80
N GLN A 14 -1.46 4.55 -13.65
CA GLN A 14 -1.87 3.24 -14.17
C GLN A 14 -0.81 2.60 -15.07
N ILE A 15 -0.17 3.40 -15.93
CA ILE A 15 0.91 2.91 -16.79
C ILE A 15 2.09 2.47 -15.93
N ALA A 16 2.53 3.32 -14.99
CA ALA A 16 3.62 2.99 -14.07
C ALA A 16 3.29 1.75 -13.20
N ALA A 17 2.05 1.63 -12.73
CA ALA A 17 1.60 0.48 -11.96
C ALA A 17 1.66 -0.82 -12.76
N GLY A 18 1.42 -0.80 -14.07
CA GLY A 18 1.55 -1.98 -14.92
C GLY A 18 2.98 -2.51 -15.06
N GLU A 19 3.99 -1.63 -14.92
CA GLU A 19 5.40 -2.03 -14.92
C GLU A 19 5.83 -2.62 -13.55
N VAL A 20 5.17 -2.22 -12.48
CA VAL A 20 5.48 -2.65 -11.10
C VAL A 20 4.65 -3.88 -10.69
N ILE A 21 3.38 -3.95 -11.10
CA ILE A 21 2.40 -4.97 -10.72
C ILE A 21 2.00 -5.78 -11.94
N GLU A 22 2.86 -6.73 -12.32
CA GLU A 22 2.62 -7.62 -13.45
C GLU A 22 1.59 -8.72 -13.12
N ARG A 23 1.63 -9.26 -11.88
CA ARG A 23 0.86 -10.43 -11.45
C ARG A 23 0.43 -10.32 -9.99
N PRO A 24 -0.65 -11.02 -9.56
CA PRO A 24 -1.08 -11.07 -8.16
C PRO A 24 0.04 -11.43 -7.16
N ALA A 25 0.97 -12.29 -7.59
CA ALA A 25 2.13 -12.66 -6.78
C ALA A 25 3.05 -11.46 -6.45
N SER A 26 3.21 -10.50 -7.37
CA SER A 26 3.99 -9.28 -7.13
C SER A 26 3.34 -8.40 -6.06
N VAL A 27 2.00 -8.26 -6.10
CA VAL A 27 1.25 -7.54 -5.06
C VAL A 27 1.46 -8.19 -3.71
N LEU A 28 1.30 -9.51 -3.64
CA LEU A 28 1.47 -10.26 -2.40
C LEU A 28 2.88 -10.11 -1.83
N LYS A 29 3.92 -10.23 -2.68
CA LYS A 29 5.32 -10.03 -2.28
C LYS A 29 5.51 -8.66 -1.63
N GLU A 30 5.08 -7.58 -2.29
CA GLU A 30 5.24 -6.22 -1.75
C GLU A 30 4.48 -6.02 -0.42
N LEU A 31 3.28 -6.58 -0.27
CA LEU A 31 2.53 -6.50 0.98
C LEU A 31 3.24 -7.26 2.11
N VAL A 32 3.73 -8.48 1.84
CA VAL A 32 4.48 -9.28 2.82
C VAL A 32 5.80 -8.61 3.20
N GLU A 33 6.51 -8.03 2.24
CA GLU A 33 7.74 -7.27 2.50
C GLU A 33 7.47 -6.04 3.37
N ASN A 34 6.35 -5.35 3.16
CA ASN A 34 5.94 -4.24 4.03
C ASN A 34 5.62 -4.71 5.45
N SER A 35 4.96 -5.86 5.62
CA SER A 35 4.71 -6.44 6.94
C SER A 35 6.03 -6.82 7.65
N LEU A 36 6.99 -7.39 6.91
CA LEU A 36 8.31 -7.73 7.45
C LEU A 36 9.11 -6.49 7.84
N ASP A 37 9.12 -5.46 6.99
CA ASP A 37 9.74 -4.17 7.30
C ASP A 37 9.08 -3.51 8.53
N ALA A 38 7.78 -3.79 8.77
CA ALA A 38 7.06 -3.34 9.96
C ALA A 38 7.36 -4.16 11.23
N GLY A 39 8.25 -5.15 11.15
CA GLY A 39 8.66 -5.99 12.28
C GLY A 39 7.64 -7.07 12.66
N ALA A 40 6.72 -7.42 11.76
CA ALA A 40 5.72 -8.45 12.03
C ALA A 40 6.35 -9.81 12.32
N ARG A 41 5.75 -10.54 13.27
CA ARG A 41 6.07 -11.93 13.62
C ARG A 41 5.03 -12.90 13.10
N ASN A 42 3.80 -12.43 12.93
CA ASN A 42 2.69 -13.18 12.38
C ASN A 42 2.14 -12.43 11.17
N ILE A 43 2.11 -13.10 10.03
CA ILE A 43 1.54 -12.57 8.79
C ILE A 43 0.50 -13.57 8.30
N VAL A 44 -0.74 -13.13 8.16
CA VAL A 44 -1.86 -13.93 7.65
C VAL A 44 -2.18 -13.46 6.24
N VAL A 45 -2.18 -14.40 5.29
CA VAL A 45 -2.49 -14.14 3.89
C VAL A 45 -3.79 -14.84 3.51
N LEU A 46 -4.76 -14.08 3.01
CA LEU A 46 -5.96 -14.60 2.39
C LEU A 46 -5.96 -14.27 0.90
N LEU A 47 -6.14 -15.31 0.08
CA LEU A 47 -6.26 -15.19 -1.36
C LEU A 47 -7.61 -15.73 -1.80
N GLU A 48 -8.29 -14.95 -2.65
CA GLU A 48 -9.50 -15.40 -3.33
C GLU A 48 -9.22 -15.49 -4.83
N GLU A 49 -9.55 -16.64 -5.43
CA GLU A 49 -9.30 -16.92 -6.85
C GLU A 49 -7.83 -16.68 -7.24
N GLY A 50 -6.89 -17.20 -6.44
CA GLY A 50 -5.46 -17.02 -6.67
C GLY A 50 -4.97 -15.58 -6.54
N GLY A 51 -5.75 -14.70 -5.89
CA GLY A 51 -5.43 -13.29 -5.71
C GLY A 51 -5.99 -12.38 -6.81
N VAL A 52 -6.68 -12.93 -7.81
CA VAL A 52 -7.32 -12.13 -8.88
C VAL A 52 -8.53 -11.38 -8.33
N ARG A 53 -9.34 -12.04 -7.50
CA ARG A 53 -10.52 -11.42 -6.89
C ARG A 53 -10.16 -10.58 -5.67
N ARG A 54 -9.28 -11.08 -4.81
CA ARG A 54 -8.85 -10.40 -3.58
C ARG A 54 -7.52 -10.93 -3.07
N ILE A 55 -6.69 -10.00 -2.61
CA ILE A 55 -5.51 -10.26 -1.77
C ILE A 55 -5.71 -9.48 -0.48
N GLN A 56 -5.56 -10.15 0.65
CA GLN A 56 -5.54 -9.52 1.96
C GLN A 56 -4.35 -10.05 2.74
N VAL A 57 -3.60 -9.11 3.32
CA VAL A 57 -2.47 -9.38 4.22
C VAL A 57 -2.79 -8.69 5.53
N GLU A 58 -2.77 -9.46 6.61
CA GLU A 58 -2.86 -8.96 7.98
C GLU A 58 -1.57 -9.28 8.71
N ASP A 59 -1.06 -8.34 9.50
CA ASP A 59 0.15 -8.53 10.27
C ASP A 59 0.04 -7.95 11.68
N ASP A 60 0.96 -8.35 12.56
CA ASP A 60 1.12 -7.85 13.92
C ASP A 60 2.32 -6.89 14.04
N GLY A 61 2.68 -6.21 12.95
CA GLY A 61 3.74 -5.20 12.92
C GLY A 61 3.36 -3.92 13.67
N HIS A 62 4.22 -2.91 13.59
CA HIS A 62 4.05 -1.65 14.32
C HIS A 62 2.87 -0.77 13.83
N GLY A 63 2.24 -1.12 12.70
CA GLY A 63 1.14 -0.35 12.10
C GLY A 63 1.58 0.94 11.41
N ILE A 64 0.62 1.78 11.06
CA ILE A 64 0.83 3.08 10.40
C ILE A 64 0.26 4.16 11.31
N HIS A 65 1.02 5.24 11.53
CA HIS A 65 0.55 6.37 12.32
C HIS A 65 -0.69 6.99 11.66
N PRO A 66 -1.71 7.41 12.43
CA PRO A 66 -2.94 8.03 11.90
C PRO A 66 -2.71 9.12 10.85
N ASP A 67 -1.76 10.02 11.12
CA ASP A 67 -1.45 11.16 10.26
C ASP A 67 -0.72 10.75 8.97
N ASP A 68 -0.05 9.58 8.99
CA ASP A 68 0.71 9.06 7.85
C ASP A 68 -0.14 8.19 6.94
N LEU A 69 -1.36 7.79 7.35
CA LEU A 69 -2.17 6.87 6.56
C LEU A 69 -2.43 7.41 5.15
N SER A 70 -2.78 8.70 5.05
CA SER A 70 -2.98 9.40 3.77
C SER A 70 -1.69 9.42 2.94
N LEU A 71 -0.57 9.70 3.60
CA LEU A 71 0.74 9.78 2.96
C LEU A 71 1.22 8.41 2.44
N ALA A 72 0.93 7.32 3.17
CA ALA A 72 1.29 5.96 2.79
C ALA A 72 0.64 5.47 1.48
N LEU A 73 -0.46 6.11 1.04
CA LEU A 73 -1.12 5.82 -0.23
C LEU A 73 -0.73 6.78 -1.36
N GLN A 74 0.17 7.75 -1.10
CA GLN A 74 0.71 8.64 -2.11
C GLN A 74 2.00 8.08 -2.70
N ALA A 75 2.24 8.34 -3.98
CA ALA A 75 3.50 7.97 -4.62
C ALA A 75 4.66 8.79 -4.03
N HIS A 76 5.84 8.19 -4.00
CA HIS A 76 7.10 8.81 -3.54
C HIS A 76 7.09 9.21 -2.07
N ALA A 77 6.32 8.50 -1.24
CA ALA A 77 6.27 8.69 0.19
C ALA A 77 6.76 7.42 0.90
N THR A 78 7.82 7.54 1.71
CA THR A 78 8.43 6.41 2.41
C THR A 78 8.95 6.83 3.78
N SER A 79 8.81 5.96 4.77
CA SER A 79 9.43 6.10 6.09
C SER A 79 10.82 5.45 6.17
N LYS A 80 11.28 4.82 5.07
CA LYS A 80 12.42 3.91 5.05
C LYS A 80 13.70 4.51 4.45
N LEU A 81 13.64 5.77 4.01
CA LEU A 81 14.77 6.54 3.50
C LEU A 81 14.70 7.98 4.01
N ALA A 82 15.79 8.47 4.59
CA ALA A 82 16.00 9.90 4.85
C ALA A 82 16.63 10.58 3.62
N ALA A 83 16.48 11.91 3.51
CA ALA A 83 17.02 12.70 2.40
C ALA A 83 18.55 12.58 2.23
N THR A 84 19.26 12.15 3.28
CA THR A 84 20.71 11.99 3.31
C THR A 84 21.16 10.54 3.12
N ASP A 85 20.25 9.57 3.02
CA ASP A 85 20.62 8.16 2.93
C ASP A 85 21.16 7.84 1.53
N PRO A 86 22.37 7.28 1.44
CA PRO A 86 22.92 6.90 0.15
C PRO A 86 22.19 5.63 -0.35
N LEU A 87 21.71 5.68 -1.59
CA LEU A 87 20.89 4.62 -2.22
C LEU A 87 21.57 3.25 -2.31
N ASN A 88 22.86 3.16 -2.00
CA ASN A 88 23.64 1.92 -1.95
C ASN A 88 23.62 1.23 -0.56
N HIS A 89 22.98 1.82 0.46
CA HIS A 89 22.87 1.29 1.82
C HIS A 89 21.41 1.04 2.24
N ILE A 90 20.62 0.41 1.39
CA ILE A 90 19.21 0.12 1.68
C ILE A 90 19.11 -1.21 2.42
N VAL A 91 18.61 -1.17 3.65
CA VAL A 91 18.43 -2.32 4.56
C VAL A 91 16.97 -2.82 4.65
N THR A 92 16.05 -2.19 3.92
CA THR A 92 14.62 -2.56 3.87
C THR A 92 14.27 -3.23 2.55
N LEU A 93 13.24 -4.08 2.56
CA LEU A 93 12.85 -4.87 1.39
C LEU A 93 12.14 -4.01 0.32
N GLY A 94 11.34 -3.02 0.75
CA GLY A 94 10.73 -2.04 -0.14
C GLY A 94 11.04 -0.61 0.27
N PHE A 95 11.66 0.22 -0.58
CA PHE A 95 12.11 1.58 -0.21
C PHE A 95 11.52 2.70 -1.07
N ARG A 96 10.89 2.38 -2.21
CA ARG A 96 10.47 3.38 -3.20
C ARG A 96 9.25 4.20 -2.80
N GLY A 97 8.48 3.75 -1.81
CA GLY A 97 7.24 4.44 -1.42
C GLY A 97 6.18 4.44 -2.52
N GLU A 98 6.20 3.40 -3.37
CA GLU A 98 5.36 3.33 -4.58
C GLU A 98 4.36 2.17 -4.52
N ALA A 99 4.61 1.11 -3.74
CA ALA A 99 3.84 -0.13 -3.78
C ALA A 99 2.32 0.10 -3.58
N LEU A 100 1.93 0.72 -2.47
CA LEU A 100 0.51 0.95 -2.18
C LEU A 100 -0.15 1.94 -3.16
N ALA A 101 0.58 2.97 -3.59
CA ALA A 101 0.09 3.93 -4.57
C ALA A 101 -0.13 3.28 -5.95
N SER A 102 0.81 2.44 -6.40
CA SER A 102 0.68 1.65 -7.62
C SER A 102 -0.50 0.68 -7.55
N MET A 103 -0.68 -0.01 -6.42
CA MET A 103 -1.85 -0.87 -6.20
C MET A 103 -3.15 -0.07 -6.28
N ALA A 104 -3.20 1.11 -5.66
CA ALA A 104 -4.38 1.98 -5.62
C ALA A 104 -4.74 2.59 -7.00
N ALA A 105 -3.77 2.68 -7.92
CA ALA A 105 -4.00 3.15 -9.28
C ALA A 105 -4.77 2.14 -10.14
N VAL A 106 -4.64 0.83 -9.86
CA VAL A 106 -5.19 -0.26 -10.68
C VAL A 106 -6.21 -1.14 -9.96
N ALA A 107 -6.36 -1.00 -8.65
CA ALA A 107 -7.29 -1.76 -7.83
C ALA A 107 -7.94 -0.90 -6.74
N ARG A 108 -9.01 -1.46 -6.13
CA ARG A 108 -9.54 -0.92 -4.88
C ARG A 108 -8.66 -1.40 -3.73
N VAL A 109 -8.01 -0.46 -3.05
CA VAL A 109 -7.11 -0.74 -1.91
C VAL A 109 -7.75 -0.23 -0.64
N THR A 110 -7.80 -1.08 0.39
CA THR A 110 -8.23 -0.68 1.73
C THR A 110 -7.10 -0.98 2.70
N VAL A 111 -6.63 0.03 3.43
CA VAL A 111 -5.62 -0.11 4.48
C VAL A 111 -6.29 0.15 5.81
N THR A 112 -6.10 -0.79 6.75
CA THR A 112 -6.53 -0.64 8.14
C THR A 112 -5.32 -0.80 9.03
N ALA A 113 -5.02 0.19 9.85
CA ALA A 113 -3.82 0.19 10.69
C ALA A 113 -4.11 0.79 12.06
N ARG A 114 -3.30 0.38 13.04
CA ARG A 114 -3.33 0.90 14.41
C ARG A 114 -1.93 0.80 15.01
N VAL A 115 -1.41 1.91 15.52
CA VAL A 115 -0.20 1.90 16.35
C VAL A 115 -0.54 1.49 17.79
N ALA A 116 0.45 1.00 18.56
CA ALA A 116 0.22 0.46 19.90
C ALA A 116 -0.48 1.48 20.83
N GLU A 117 -0.11 2.75 20.71
CA GLU A 117 -0.58 3.89 21.51
C GLU A 117 -1.95 4.40 21.06
N ALA A 118 -2.45 4.00 19.90
CA ALA A 118 -3.74 4.45 19.39
C ALA A 118 -4.90 3.67 20.01
N VAL A 119 -5.92 4.42 20.44
CA VAL A 119 -7.15 3.90 21.07
C VAL A 119 -7.98 3.05 20.09
N HIS A 120 -7.97 3.40 18.82
CA HIS A 120 -8.74 2.72 17.77
C HIS A 120 -7.92 2.61 16.48
N ALA A 121 -8.25 1.63 15.65
CA ALA A 121 -7.68 1.53 14.30
C ALA A 121 -8.34 2.55 13.37
N LEU A 122 -7.64 2.91 12.31
CA LEU A 122 -8.19 3.71 11.22
C LEU A 122 -8.16 2.92 9.93
N THR A 123 -9.22 3.06 9.14
CA THR A 123 -9.31 2.54 7.78
C THR A 123 -9.36 3.68 6.78
N MET A 124 -8.65 3.52 5.68
CA MET A 124 -8.79 4.33 4.48
C MET A 124 -8.90 3.44 3.25
N THR A 125 -9.70 3.87 2.27
CA THR A 125 -9.89 3.16 1.01
C THR A 125 -9.60 4.08 -0.17
N VAL A 126 -8.91 3.56 -1.18
CA VAL A 126 -8.67 4.25 -2.45
C VAL A 126 -9.18 3.39 -3.60
N SER A 127 -9.90 4.02 -4.52
CA SER A 127 -10.42 3.37 -5.71
C SER A 127 -10.56 4.38 -6.85
N GLY A 128 -9.86 4.15 -7.97
CA GLY A 128 -9.97 5.01 -9.16
C GLY A 128 -9.61 6.47 -8.89
N GLY A 129 -8.62 6.71 -8.01
CA GLY A 129 -8.20 8.05 -7.60
C GLY A 129 -9.09 8.74 -6.58
N GLN A 130 -10.20 8.13 -6.16
CA GLN A 130 -11.03 8.63 -5.06
C GLN A 130 -10.54 8.06 -3.73
N VAL A 131 -10.47 8.92 -2.71
CA VAL A 131 -10.01 8.57 -1.36
C VAL A 131 -11.18 8.68 -0.38
N GLU A 132 -11.41 7.63 0.40
CA GLU A 132 -12.43 7.56 1.44
C GLU A 132 -11.79 7.28 2.82
N GLY A 133 -12.04 8.15 3.80
CA GLY A 133 -11.45 8.07 5.15
C GLY A 133 -10.36 9.14 5.37
N PRO A 134 -9.54 9.01 6.43
CA PRO A 134 -9.53 7.94 7.42
C PRO A 134 -10.78 7.94 8.32
N ARG A 135 -11.24 6.75 8.72
CA ARG A 135 -12.35 6.58 9.68
C ARG A 135 -12.05 5.52 10.73
N PRO A 136 -12.58 5.63 11.96
CA PRO A 136 -12.42 4.60 12.97
C PRO A 136 -12.88 3.22 12.48
N ALA A 137 -12.10 2.20 12.83
CA ALA A 137 -12.32 0.83 12.43
C ALA A 137 -12.15 -0.12 13.63
N ALA A 138 -12.99 -1.14 13.66
CA ALA A 138 -12.77 -2.31 14.50
C ALA A 138 -11.84 -3.29 13.78
N ARG A 139 -11.20 -4.19 14.53
CA ARG A 139 -10.54 -5.37 13.93
C ARG A 139 -11.55 -6.10 13.05
N SER A 140 -11.17 -6.43 11.82
CA SER A 140 -11.94 -7.33 10.96
C SER A 140 -12.20 -8.63 11.73
N SER A 141 -13.47 -8.94 12.01
CA SER A 141 -13.87 -10.29 12.42
C SER A 141 -14.14 -11.08 11.15
N TRP A 142 -13.51 -12.24 11.01
CA TRP A 142 -13.72 -13.18 9.92
C TRP A 142 -15.12 -13.80 10.00
N VAL A 143 -16.15 -13.07 9.57
CA VAL A 143 -17.50 -13.57 9.30
C VAL A 143 -18.10 -12.81 8.14
#